data_AF-A0A345ILF2-F1
#
_entry.id   AF-A0A345ILF2-F1
#
_cell.length_a   1.000
_cell.length_b   1.000
_cell.length_c   1.000
_cell.angle_alpha   90.00
_cell.angle_beta   90.00
_cell.angle_gamma   90.00
#
_symmetry.space_group_name_H-M   'P 1'
#
loop_
_entity.id
_entity.type
_entity.pdbx_description
1 polymer ?
#
loop_
_entity_poly.entity_id
_entity_poly.type
_entity_poly.pdbx_seq_one_letter_code
_entity_poly.pdbx_strand_id
1 'polypeptide(L)'
;MTGGSETAETAAWLRKYPASTLGPVQVYKSIHHGAANGDNLNWLKVVRPSNVVISVGPNNYGHPTSTALNLYRSVGATTYRTDLNGTVTVAVQPSGAYTITTERGVAQPPAPAPGGLIKSPVPVTPPPARDSSPVLYRNCAEARAAGAAPLLRGQPGYNPSLDRDGDGKACE
;
A
#
# COMPACT_ATOMS: atom_id res chain seq x y z
N MET A 1 3.55 12.21 -10.86
CA MET A 1 4.82 12.17 -10.09
C MET A 1 4.63 13.00 -8.83
N THR A 2 5.00 12.49 -7.65
CA THR A 2 4.71 13.14 -6.36
C THR A 2 5.95 13.44 -5.52
N GLY A 3 7.14 12.99 -5.92
CA GLY A 3 8.40 13.34 -5.26
C GLY A 3 8.46 12.94 -3.79
N GLY A 4 9.10 13.77 -2.97
CA GLY A 4 9.21 13.62 -1.52
C GLY A 4 8.09 14.31 -0.74
N SER A 5 6.91 14.51 -1.34
CA SER A 5 5.74 15.03 -0.62
C SER A 5 5.39 14.19 0.60
N GLU A 6 4.51 14.68 1.47
CA GLU A 6 4.06 13.96 2.64
C GLU A 6 2.53 14.10 2.79
N THR A 7 2.02 13.63 3.92
CA THR A 7 0.59 13.66 4.20
C THR A 7 0.00 15.08 4.14
N ALA A 8 0.77 16.11 4.52
CA ALA A 8 0.31 17.49 4.50
C ALA A 8 0.02 17.99 3.07
N GLU A 9 0.91 17.70 2.11
CA GLU A 9 0.77 18.07 0.70
C GLU A 9 -0.40 17.34 0.06
N THR A 10 -0.53 16.03 0.29
CA THR A 10 -1.66 15.26 -0.26
C THR A 10 -2.99 15.76 0.28
N ALA A 11 -3.07 16.10 1.57
CA ALA A 11 -4.26 16.72 2.16
C ALA A 11 -4.57 18.11 1.54
N ALA A 12 -3.54 18.92 1.28
CA ALA A 12 -3.71 20.20 0.61
C ALA A 12 -4.20 20.04 -0.84
N TRP A 13 -3.67 19.07 -1.58
CA TRP A 13 -4.09 18.78 -2.95
C TRP A 13 -5.52 18.28 -3.03
N LEU A 14 -5.94 17.41 -2.11
CA LEU A 14 -7.33 16.94 -2.03
C LEU A 14 -8.34 18.08 -1.79
N ARG A 15 -7.94 19.15 -1.09
CA ARG A 15 -8.78 20.35 -0.92
C ARG A 15 -8.75 21.28 -2.14
N LYS A 16 -7.61 21.36 -2.82
CA LYS A 16 -7.38 22.33 -3.89
C LYS A 16 -7.88 21.85 -5.25
N TYR A 17 -7.78 20.56 -5.54
CA TYR A 17 -8.04 20.02 -6.87
C TYR A 17 -9.23 19.04 -6.85
N PRO A 18 -10.08 19.06 -7.89
CA PRO A 18 -11.14 18.07 -8.02
C PRO A 18 -10.55 16.68 -8.24
N ALA A 19 -11.25 15.63 -7.79
CA ALA A 19 -10.81 14.25 -7.90
C ALA A 19 -10.45 13.84 -9.34
N SER A 20 -11.20 14.34 -10.33
CA SER A 20 -10.98 14.08 -11.76
C SER A 20 -9.64 14.62 -12.30
N THR A 21 -9.04 15.61 -11.63
CA THR A 21 -7.69 16.10 -11.96
C THR A 21 -6.60 15.23 -11.34
N LEU A 22 -6.91 14.56 -10.22
CA LEU A 22 -5.94 13.77 -9.46
C LEU A 22 -5.89 12.29 -9.88
N GLY A 23 -6.97 11.75 -10.44
CA GLY A 23 -7.05 10.38 -10.93
C GLY A 23 -8.34 10.06 -11.69
N PRO A 24 -8.47 8.83 -12.22
CA PRO A 24 -7.55 7.71 -12.06
C PRO A 24 -6.22 7.88 -12.84
N VAL A 25 -5.16 7.22 -12.38
CA VAL A 25 -3.86 7.19 -13.09
C VAL A 25 -3.39 5.76 -13.36
N GLN A 26 -2.76 5.53 -14.52
CA GLN A 26 -2.23 4.21 -14.87
C GLN A 26 -0.89 3.92 -14.18
N VAL A 27 -0.01 4.92 -14.12
CA VAL A 27 1.31 4.80 -13.50
C VAL A 27 1.52 5.91 -12.49
N TYR A 28 1.75 5.51 -11.25
CA TYR A 28 2.00 6.37 -10.12
C TYR A 28 3.40 6.12 -9.58
N LYS A 29 4.10 7.19 -9.20
CA LYS A 29 5.38 7.08 -8.51
C LYS A 29 5.10 7.26 -7.03
N SER A 30 5.50 6.30 -6.19
CA SER A 30 5.30 6.38 -4.74
C SER A 30 5.81 7.71 -4.19
N ILE A 31 5.10 8.25 -3.22
CA ILE A 31 5.60 9.37 -2.43
C ILE A 31 6.81 8.91 -1.59
N HIS A 32 7.84 9.74 -1.55
CA HIS A 32 8.94 9.66 -0.56
C HIS A 32 9.52 8.25 -0.44
N HIS A 33 9.83 7.61 -1.56
CA HIS A 33 10.44 6.27 -1.60
C HIS A 33 9.65 5.16 -0.88
N GLY A 34 8.36 5.38 -0.58
CA GLY A 34 7.52 4.46 0.22
C GLY A 34 7.65 4.66 1.73
N ALA A 35 7.99 5.88 2.19
CA ALA A 35 7.98 6.25 3.59
C ALA A 35 6.58 6.18 4.22
N ALA A 36 6.51 5.96 5.54
CA ALA A 36 5.24 5.82 6.27
C ALA A 36 4.45 7.14 6.39
N ASN A 37 5.12 8.29 6.27
CA ASN A 37 4.50 9.62 6.30
C ASN A 37 4.08 10.13 4.90
N GLY A 38 4.32 9.34 3.86
CA GLY A 38 4.03 9.67 2.47
C GLY A 38 2.59 9.37 2.05
N ASP A 39 2.45 8.33 1.22
CA ASP A 39 1.16 7.86 0.73
C ASP A 39 0.22 7.45 1.86
N ASN A 40 -1.07 7.75 1.71
CA ASN A 40 -2.12 7.36 2.65
C ASN A 40 -3.39 6.93 1.90
N LEU A 41 -4.29 6.24 2.60
CA LEU A 41 -5.48 5.65 1.99
C LEU A 41 -6.43 6.70 1.40
N ASN A 42 -6.58 7.88 2.01
CA ASN A 42 -7.46 8.93 1.50
C ASN A 42 -6.97 9.46 0.15
N TRP A 43 -5.65 9.65 0.03
CA TRP A 43 -5.01 10.04 -1.21
C TRP A 43 -5.13 8.95 -2.28
N LEU A 44 -4.79 7.69 -1.96
CA LEU A 44 -4.80 6.60 -2.93
C LEU A 44 -6.21 6.23 -3.43
N LYS A 45 -7.25 6.44 -2.61
CA LYS A 45 -8.66 6.27 -3.04
C LYS A 45 -9.09 7.27 -4.11
N VAL A 46 -8.46 8.44 -4.17
CA VAL A 46 -8.74 9.46 -5.18
C VAL A 46 -7.87 9.26 -6.41
N VAL A 47 -6.57 9.05 -6.23
CA VAL A 47 -5.62 8.84 -7.33
C VAL A 47 -5.88 7.54 -8.09
N ARG A 48 -6.33 6.49 -7.39
CA ARG A 48 -6.69 5.17 -7.96
C ARG A 48 -5.64 4.63 -8.94
N PRO A 49 -4.39 4.39 -8.48
CA PRO A 49 -3.32 3.95 -9.37
C PRO A 49 -3.50 2.48 -9.80
N SER A 50 -3.33 2.19 -11.10
CA SER A 50 -3.15 0.79 -11.57
C SER A 50 -1.78 0.24 -11.15
N ASN A 51 -0.72 1.03 -11.36
CA ASN A 51 0.65 0.63 -11.11
C ASN A 51 1.35 1.66 -10.21
N VAL A 52 2.14 1.20 -9.24
CA VAL A 52 2.97 2.02 -8.37
C VAL A 52 4.43 1.66 -8.59
N VAL A 53 5.24 2.65 -8.98
CA VAL A 53 6.69 2.54 -9.07
C VAL A 53 7.30 3.16 -7.81
N ILE A 54 7.99 2.35 -7.03
CA ILE A 54 8.75 2.75 -5.85
C ILE A 54 10.21 2.90 -6.26
N SER A 55 10.66 4.15 -6.36
CA SER A 55 12.10 4.39 -6.51
C SER A 55 12.74 4.28 -5.14
N VAL A 56 13.53 3.26 -4.94
CA VAL A 56 14.22 2.94 -3.70
C VAL A 56 15.47 2.13 -4.02
N GLY A 57 16.49 2.26 -3.19
CA GLY A 57 17.72 1.48 -3.23
C GLY A 57 18.06 0.98 -1.83
N PRO A 58 19.22 0.32 -1.65
CA PRO A 58 19.76 0.03 -0.33
C PRO A 58 19.74 1.29 0.55
N ASN A 59 19.14 1.20 1.73
CA ASN A 59 19.00 2.31 2.65
C ASN A 59 18.86 1.84 4.09
N ASN A 60 19.10 2.75 5.04
CA ASN A 60 18.92 2.55 6.48
C ASN A 60 17.69 3.32 7.04
N TYR A 61 16.85 3.90 6.18
CA TYR A 61 15.63 4.62 6.56
C TYR A 61 14.43 3.68 6.77
N GLY A 62 14.56 2.40 6.42
CA GLY A 62 13.47 1.42 6.47
C GLY A 62 12.48 1.56 5.32
N HIS A 63 12.93 2.10 4.18
CA HIS A 63 12.09 2.28 2.99
C HIS A 63 12.28 1.14 1.98
N PRO A 64 11.24 0.76 1.23
CA PRO A 64 9.85 1.14 1.45
C PRO A 64 9.32 0.47 2.71
N THR A 65 8.45 1.17 3.43
CA THR A 65 7.86 0.64 4.66
C THR A 65 6.83 -0.45 4.36
N SER A 66 6.64 -1.39 5.28
CA SER A 66 5.58 -2.40 5.17
C SER A 66 4.19 -1.75 5.10
N THR A 67 3.98 -0.64 5.80
CA THR A 67 2.77 0.19 5.73
C THR A 67 2.48 0.65 4.30
N ALA A 68 3.46 1.24 3.61
CA ALA A 68 3.29 1.69 2.22
C ALA A 68 2.98 0.52 1.27
N LEU A 69 3.71 -0.59 1.38
CA LEU A 69 3.47 -1.79 0.57
C LEU A 69 2.06 -2.37 0.78
N ASN A 70 1.59 -2.39 2.03
CA ASN A 70 0.23 -2.84 2.36
C ASN A 70 -0.84 -1.89 1.81
N LEU A 71 -0.60 -0.58 1.82
CA LEU A 71 -1.50 0.41 1.21
C LEU A 71 -1.66 0.15 -0.30
N TYR A 72 -0.56 0.01 -1.05
CA TYR A 72 -0.63 -0.25 -2.50
C TYR A 72 -1.34 -1.56 -2.82
N ARG A 73 -1.08 -2.62 -2.04
CA ARG A 73 -1.81 -3.89 -2.15
C ARG A 73 -3.31 -3.71 -1.88
N SER A 74 -3.68 -2.92 -0.87
CA SER A 74 -5.08 -2.73 -0.47
C SER A 74 -5.91 -2.00 -1.53
N VAL A 75 -5.28 -1.16 -2.37
CA VAL A 75 -5.95 -0.47 -3.48
C VAL A 75 -5.84 -1.22 -4.81
N GLY A 76 -5.31 -2.44 -4.79
CA GLY A 76 -5.20 -3.30 -5.98
C GLY A 76 -4.11 -2.86 -6.97
N ALA A 77 -3.14 -2.06 -6.52
CA ALA A 77 -2.08 -1.58 -7.40
C ALA A 77 -0.94 -2.60 -7.54
N THR A 78 -0.50 -2.83 -8.77
CA THR A 78 0.73 -3.57 -9.06
C THR A 78 1.94 -2.73 -8.64
N THR A 79 2.84 -3.29 -7.84
CA THR A 79 4.00 -2.57 -7.30
C THR A 79 5.29 -3.00 -7.98
N TYR A 80 6.06 -2.03 -8.49
CA TYR A 80 7.42 -2.21 -9.00
C TYR A 80 8.39 -1.46 -8.08
N ARG A 81 9.51 -2.07 -7.70
CA ARG A 81 10.53 -1.42 -6.84
C ARG A 81 11.88 -1.41 -7.52
N THR A 82 12.57 -0.27 -7.60
CA THR A 82 13.85 -0.19 -8.33
C THR A 82 15.00 -0.96 -7.69
N ASP A 83 14.93 -1.27 -6.40
CA ASP A 83 15.91 -2.13 -5.74
C ASP A 83 15.77 -3.59 -6.20
N LEU A 84 14.54 -4.09 -6.35
CA LEU A 84 14.26 -5.44 -6.83
C LEU A 84 14.29 -5.54 -8.36
N ASN A 85 13.69 -4.58 -9.04
CA ASN A 85 13.40 -4.60 -10.48
C ASN A 85 14.41 -3.83 -11.33
N GLY A 86 15.36 -3.12 -10.72
CA GLY A 86 16.26 -2.22 -11.44
C GLY A 86 15.52 -1.07 -12.11
N THR A 87 16.00 -0.66 -13.29
CA THR A 87 15.32 0.35 -14.09
C THR A 87 13.92 -0.11 -14.48
N VAL A 88 12.90 0.70 -14.16
CA VAL A 88 11.50 0.49 -14.57
C VAL A 88 11.19 1.47 -15.69
N THR A 89 10.99 0.96 -16.90
CA THR A 89 10.71 1.78 -18.09
C THR A 89 9.25 1.73 -18.42
N VAL A 90 8.65 2.91 -18.60
CA VAL A 90 7.26 3.07 -19.02
C VAL A 90 7.25 3.71 -20.40
N ALA A 91 6.86 2.95 -21.42
CA ALA A 91 6.72 3.46 -22.78
C ALA A 91 5.25 3.72 -23.07
N VAL A 92 4.90 4.96 -23.43
CA VAL A 92 3.53 5.38 -23.73
C VAL A 92 3.41 5.72 -25.20
N GLN A 93 2.40 5.19 -25.85
CA GLN A 93 2.09 5.43 -27.26
C GLN A 93 1.11 6.61 -27.38
N PRO A 94 1.06 7.30 -28.54
CA PRO A 94 0.07 8.36 -28.78
C PRO A 94 -1.39 7.93 -28.60
N SER A 95 -1.68 6.63 -28.78
CA SER A 95 -3.00 6.04 -28.53
C SER A 95 -3.39 5.98 -27.04
N GLY A 96 -2.46 6.26 -26.13
CA GLY A 96 -2.61 6.06 -24.70
C GLY A 96 -2.31 4.63 -24.24
N ALA A 97 -2.02 3.70 -25.16
CA ALA A 97 -1.50 2.39 -24.80
C ALA A 97 -0.11 2.52 -24.17
N TYR A 98 0.19 1.69 -23.18
CA TYR A 98 1.48 1.74 -22.48
C TYR A 98 2.01 0.35 -22.16
N THR A 99 3.34 0.23 -22.05
CA THR A 99 4.03 -0.95 -21.54
C THR A 99 4.90 -0.58 -20.35
N ILE A 100 5.11 -1.54 -19.45
CA ILE A 100 6.05 -1.43 -18.34
C ILE A 100 7.05 -2.58 -18.49
N THR A 101 8.34 -2.25 -18.53
CA THR A 101 9.43 -3.23 -18.53
C THR A 101 10.35 -2.99 -17.33
N THR A 102 10.98 -4.06 -16.85
CA THR A 102 11.92 -4.04 -15.73
C THR A 102 13.27 -4.58 -16.16
N GLU A 103 14.35 -3.95 -15.71
CA GLU A 103 15.72 -4.42 -15.93
C GLU A 103 15.96 -5.80 -15.27
N ARG A 104 15.37 -6.03 -14.09
CA ARG A 104 15.49 -7.26 -13.31
C ARG A 104 14.14 -7.80 -12.88
N GLY A 105 14.07 -9.12 -12.74
CA GLY A 105 12.82 -9.84 -12.44
C GLY A 105 11.84 -9.81 -13.62
N VAL A 106 10.75 -10.56 -13.47
CA VAL A 106 9.68 -10.56 -14.47
C VAL A 106 8.79 -9.35 -14.23
N ALA A 107 8.68 -8.47 -15.22
CA ALA A 107 7.70 -7.40 -15.19
C ALA A 107 6.31 -8.03 -15.10
N GLN A 108 5.57 -7.72 -14.02
CA GLN A 108 4.17 -8.09 -13.96
C GLN A 108 3.43 -7.36 -15.11
N PRO A 109 2.48 -8.01 -15.80
CA PRO A 109 1.66 -7.33 -16.78
C PRO A 109 1.08 -6.05 -16.16
N PRO A 110 1.06 -4.92 -16.88
CA PRO A 110 0.45 -3.70 -16.37
C PRO A 110 -0.96 -4.01 -15.88
N ALA A 111 -1.29 -3.55 -14.67
CA ALA A 111 -2.66 -3.69 -14.19
C ALA A 111 -3.61 -3.01 -15.18
N PRO A 112 -4.78 -3.60 -15.47
CA PRO A 112 -5.75 -3.00 -16.36
C PRO A 112 -6.06 -1.57 -15.92
N ALA A 113 -6.28 -0.68 -16.90
CA ALA A 113 -6.57 0.72 -16.62
C ALA A 113 -7.81 0.83 -15.71
N PRO A 114 -7.85 1.80 -14.78
CA PRO A 114 -8.99 1.94 -13.89
C PRO A 114 -10.14 2.63 -14.66
N GLY A 115 -10.95 1.88 -15.41
CA GLY A 115 -12.14 2.44 -16.04
C GLY A 115 -12.85 1.57 -17.07
N GLY A 116 -13.97 0.96 -16.68
CA GLY A 116 -14.93 0.36 -17.61
C GLY A 116 -15.94 -0.58 -16.95
N LEU A 117 -16.85 -0.03 -16.14
CA LEU A 117 -17.96 -0.70 -15.44
C LEU A 117 -17.56 -1.78 -14.41
N ILE A 118 -18.00 -1.58 -13.17
CA ILE A 118 -18.52 -2.69 -12.38
C ILE A 118 -19.65 -3.35 -13.18
N LYS A 119 -19.34 -4.21 -14.16
CA LYS A 119 -20.28 -5.29 -14.49
C LYS A 119 -20.44 -6.07 -13.18
N SER A 120 -21.69 -6.31 -12.81
CA SER A 120 -22.16 -6.95 -11.58
C SER A 120 -21.11 -7.84 -10.93
N PRO A 121 -20.93 -7.77 -9.60
CA PRO A 121 -19.87 -8.49 -8.92
C PRO A 121 -19.92 -9.95 -9.39
N VAL A 122 -18.80 -10.42 -9.93
CA VAL A 122 -18.50 -11.85 -9.95
C VAL A 122 -18.86 -12.34 -8.55
N PRO A 123 -19.58 -13.46 -8.38
CA PRO A 123 -19.69 -14.09 -7.09
C PRO A 123 -18.26 -14.49 -6.69
N VAL A 124 -17.52 -13.55 -6.11
CA VAL A 124 -16.48 -13.85 -5.15
C VAL A 124 -17.27 -14.47 -4.03
N THR A 125 -17.26 -15.80 -3.98
CA THR A 125 -17.50 -16.51 -2.74
C THR A 125 -16.73 -15.74 -1.69
N PRO A 126 -17.40 -15.12 -0.70
CA PRO A 126 -16.67 -14.41 0.34
C PRO A 126 -15.60 -15.39 0.84
N PRO A 127 -14.33 -14.98 0.97
CA PRO A 127 -13.46 -15.72 1.86
C PRO A 127 -14.27 -15.89 3.15
N PRO A 128 -14.33 -17.10 3.75
CA PRO A 128 -15.16 -17.32 4.93
C PRO A 128 -14.91 -16.16 5.87
N ALA A 129 -15.99 -15.51 6.29
CA ALA A 129 -15.92 -14.39 7.21
C ALA A 129 -14.97 -14.84 8.32
N ARG A 130 -13.79 -14.21 8.43
CA ARG A 130 -12.92 -14.50 9.55
C ARG A 130 -13.69 -13.99 10.74
N ASP A 131 -14.10 -14.94 11.59
CA ASP A 131 -14.82 -14.68 12.80
C ASP A 131 -14.19 -13.49 13.52
N SER A 132 -14.90 -12.38 13.55
CA SER A 132 -14.56 -11.19 14.34
C SER A 132 -14.90 -11.43 15.82
N SER A 133 -14.55 -12.62 16.31
CA SER A 133 -14.48 -12.86 17.74
C SER A 133 -13.24 -12.11 18.26
N PRO A 134 -13.34 -11.37 19.37
CA PRO A 134 -12.18 -10.75 19.98
C PRO A 134 -11.24 -11.87 20.43
N VAL A 135 -10.17 -12.11 19.67
CA VAL A 135 -9.06 -12.95 20.12
C VAL A 135 -8.42 -12.22 21.28
N LEU A 136 -8.73 -12.62 22.51
CA LEU A 136 -8.19 -12.02 23.74
C LEU A 136 -7.09 -12.94 24.27
N TYR A 137 -5.85 -12.51 24.14
CA TYR A 137 -4.72 -13.19 24.78
C TYR A 137 -4.66 -12.81 26.25
N ARG A 138 -4.54 -13.80 27.14
CA ARG A 138 -4.40 -13.56 28.58
C ARG A 138 -3.05 -12.91 28.91
N ASN A 139 -2.01 -13.24 28.15
CA ASN A 139 -0.66 -12.71 28.30
C ASN A 139 0.17 -12.89 27.02
N CYS A 140 1.37 -12.32 27.02
CA CYS A 140 2.27 -12.38 25.88
C CYS A 140 2.86 -13.76 25.57
N ALA A 141 2.88 -14.70 26.53
CA ALA A 141 3.32 -16.07 26.25
C ALA A 141 2.31 -16.77 25.34
N GLU A 142 1.02 -16.57 25.58
CA GLU A 142 -0.06 -17.09 24.74
C GLU A 142 -0.02 -16.47 23.34
N ALA A 143 0.15 -15.15 23.23
CA ALA A 143 0.26 -14.46 21.94
C ALA A 143 1.47 -14.96 21.12
N ARG A 144 2.60 -15.25 21.76
CA ARG A 144 3.78 -15.83 21.09
C ARG A 144 3.57 -17.29 20.70
N ALA A 145 2.95 -18.10 21.57
CA ALA A 145 2.63 -19.50 21.28
C ALA A 145 1.64 -19.62 20.10
N ALA A 146 0.74 -18.65 19.95
CA ALA A 146 -0.18 -18.54 18.81
C ALA A 146 0.48 -17.94 17.54
N GLY A 147 1.75 -17.51 17.61
CA GLY A 147 2.46 -16.88 16.49
C GLY A 147 1.95 -15.48 16.14
N ALA A 148 1.27 -14.81 17.06
CA ALA A 148 0.61 -13.52 16.84
C ALA A 148 1.42 -12.30 17.32
N ALA A 149 2.49 -12.51 18.09
CA ALA A 149 3.34 -11.43 18.58
C ALA A 149 4.51 -11.10 17.61
N PRO A 150 4.94 -9.83 17.51
CA PRO A 150 4.45 -8.65 18.24
C PRO A 150 3.09 -8.16 17.72
N LEU A 151 2.20 -7.79 18.64
CA LEU A 151 0.85 -7.32 18.36
C LEU A 151 0.84 -5.80 18.18
N LEU A 152 0.40 -5.30 17.03
CA LEU A 152 0.35 -3.86 16.76
C LEU A 152 -1.01 -3.27 17.12
N ARG A 153 -1.03 -2.01 17.59
CA ARG A 153 -2.27 -1.27 17.86
C ARG A 153 -3.24 -1.35 16.69
N GLY A 154 -4.45 -1.87 16.96
CA GLY A 154 -5.51 -2.08 15.95
C GLY A 154 -5.55 -3.48 15.33
N GLN A 155 -4.59 -4.36 15.63
CA GLN A 155 -4.67 -5.77 15.25
C GLN A 155 -5.57 -6.56 16.22
N PRO A 156 -6.24 -7.62 15.75
CA PRO A 156 -6.95 -8.56 16.62
C PRO A 156 -6.02 -9.10 17.72
N GLY A 157 -6.43 -8.92 18.98
CA GLY A 157 -5.68 -9.34 20.16
C GLY A 157 -4.67 -8.37 20.72
N TYR A 158 -4.47 -7.20 20.10
CA TYR A 158 -3.82 -6.09 20.78
C TYR A 158 -4.65 -5.61 21.97
N ASN A 159 -4.00 -5.49 23.13
CA ASN A 159 -4.55 -4.90 24.34
C ASN A 159 -3.48 -3.98 24.96
N PRO A 160 -3.80 -2.72 25.32
CA PRO A 160 -2.88 -1.82 26.02
C PRO A 160 -2.25 -2.43 27.29
N SER A 161 -2.90 -3.39 27.95
CA SER A 161 -2.32 -4.09 29.11
C SER A 161 -1.14 -5.01 28.76
N LEU A 162 -0.95 -5.33 27.48
CA LEU A 162 0.16 -6.14 26.95
C LEU A 162 1.27 -5.27 26.32
N ASP A 163 1.03 -3.97 26.22
CA ASP A 163 1.91 -2.93 25.69
C ASP A 163 2.53 -2.20 26.89
N ARG A 164 3.63 -2.76 27.40
CA ARG A 164 4.20 -2.37 28.71
C ARG A 164 4.74 -0.94 28.71
N ASP A 165 5.27 -0.47 27.59
CA ASP A 165 5.86 0.85 27.43
C ASP A 165 4.95 1.84 26.67
N GLY A 166 3.83 1.36 26.11
CA GLY A 166 2.76 2.18 25.55
C GLY A 166 3.05 2.68 24.13
N ASP A 167 4.05 2.11 23.46
CA ASP A 167 4.55 2.57 22.17
C ASP A 167 3.65 2.13 20.99
N GLY A 168 2.66 1.28 21.25
CA GLY A 168 1.77 0.72 20.24
C GLY A 168 2.13 -0.70 19.81
N LYS A 169 3.10 -1.34 20.45
CA LYS A 169 3.52 -2.72 20.20
C LYS A 169 3.45 -3.54 21.48
N ALA A 170 2.46 -4.41 21.53
CA ALA A 170 2.33 -5.36 22.61
C ALA A 170 3.20 -6.60 22.38
N CYS A 171 3.75 -7.14 23.47
CA CYS A 171 4.48 -8.41 23.50
C CYS A 171 5.79 -8.48 22.70
N GLU A 172 6.54 -7.36 22.66
CA GLU A 172 7.95 -7.36 22.25
C GLU A 172 8.83 -8.28 23.10
#